data_AF-A0A4V5MKU9-F1
#
_entry.id   AF-A0A4V5MKU9-F1
#
_cell.length_a   1.000
_cell.length_b   1.000
_cell.length_c   1.000
_cell.angle_alpha   90.00
_cell.angle_beta   90.00
_cell.angle_gamma   90.00
#
_symmetry.space_group_name_H-M   'P 1'
#
loop_
_entity.id
_entity.type
_entity.pdbx_description
1 polymer ?
#
loop_
_entity_poly.entity_id
_entity_poly.type
_entity_poly.pdbx_seq_one_letter_code
_entity_poly.pdbx_strand_id
1 'polypeptide(L)'
;MVRHYPTNYDRWVYLAVEDLPAKDVAPRYRWRLETIRAPYSPVAVDVVAMRIRGIEPLPSDPVRPAHRAVCLSPDALQEAEQEAEQERAADPE
;
A
#
# COMPACT_ATOMS: atom_id res chain seq x y z
N MET A 1 0.53 -12.89 -7.77
CA MET A 1 1.11 -13.25 -6.45
C MET A 1 1.20 -11.97 -5.61
N VAL A 2 0.91 -12.04 -4.31
CA VAL A 2 0.97 -10.88 -3.39
C VAL A 2 1.87 -11.18 -2.19
N ARG A 3 2.52 -10.15 -1.65
CA ARG A 3 3.36 -10.24 -0.44
C ARG A 3 2.96 -9.17 0.56
N HIS A 4 3.13 -9.49 1.84
CA HIS A 4 2.77 -8.62 2.96
C HIS A 4 3.96 -7.76 3.38
N TYR A 5 3.74 -6.45 3.49
CA TYR A 5 4.77 -5.50 3.88
C TYR A 5 4.27 -4.58 5.01
N PRO A 6 5.14 -4.25 5.98
CA PRO A 6 4.83 -3.23 6.99
C PRO A 6 4.80 -1.85 6.33
N THR A 7 3.95 -0.94 6.81
CA THR A 7 3.90 0.46 6.37
C THR A 7 4.52 1.38 7.41
N ASN A 8 4.85 2.61 7.01
CA ASN A 8 5.42 3.64 7.88
C ASN A 8 4.44 4.28 8.89
N TYR A 9 3.26 3.70 9.10
CA TYR A 9 2.24 4.17 10.05
C TYR A 9 1.54 2.99 10.73
N ASP A 10 2.34 1.96 11.09
CA ASP A 10 1.94 0.78 11.87
C ASP A 10 0.74 0.00 11.29
N ARG A 11 0.61 -0.02 9.97
CA ARG A 11 -0.34 -0.87 9.24
C ARG A 11 0.44 -1.85 8.37
N TRP A 12 -0.26 -2.83 7.85
CA TRP A 12 0.31 -3.73 6.86
C TRP A 12 -0.46 -3.63 5.54
N VAL A 13 0.21 -3.99 4.44
CA VAL A 13 -0.40 -3.93 3.11
C VAL A 13 0.01 -5.13 2.27
N TYR A 14 -0.96 -5.66 1.51
CA TYR A 14 -0.73 -6.70 0.52
C TYR A 14 -0.44 -6.04 -0.83
N LEU A 15 0.80 -6.17 -1.29
CA LEU A 15 1.27 -5.62 -2.55
C LEU A 15 1.53 -6.73 -3.56
N ALA A 16 1.34 -6.43 -4.84
CA ALA A 16 1.77 -7.32 -5.92
C ALA A 16 3.28 -7.61 -5.82
N VAL A 17 3.72 -8.76 -6.34
CA VAL A 17 5.14 -9.15 -6.41
C VAL A 17 5.88 -8.53 -7.60
N GLU A 18 5.16 -7.84 -8.50
CA GLU A 18 5.75 -7.07 -9.61
C GLU A 18 5.36 -5.59 -9.54
N ASP A 19 6.27 -4.76 -10.06
CA ASP A 19 6.01 -3.33 -10.25
C ASP A 19 5.26 -3.15 -11.56
N LEU A 20 4.29 -2.23 -11.55
CA LEU A 20 3.60 -1.79 -12.74
C LEU A 20 3.88 -0.30 -12.96
N PRO A 21 3.82 0.20 -14.19
CA PRO A 21 3.94 1.64 -14.43
C PRO A 21 2.74 2.38 -13.83
N ALA A 22 2.97 3.58 -13.31
CA ALA A 22 1.95 4.35 -12.60
C ALA A 22 0.69 4.60 -13.43
N LYS A 23 0.80 4.73 -14.75
CA LYS A 23 -0.36 4.91 -15.65
C LYS A 23 -1.38 3.77 -15.61
N ASP A 24 -0.92 2.55 -15.30
CA ASP A 24 -1.74 1.34 -15.32
C ASP A 24 -2.34 1.03 -13.94
N VAL A 25 -2.02 1.83 -12.92
CA VAL A 25 -2.48 1.65 -11.54
C VAL A 25 -3.21 2.90 -11.07
N ALA A 26 -4.43 2.77 -10.55
CA ALA A 26 -5.15 3.94 -10.03
C ALA A 26 -4.40 4.57 -8.83
N PRO A 27 -4.34 5.91 -8.70
CA PRO A 27 -3.55 6.61 -7.67
C PRO A 27 -3.73 6.06 -6.25
N ARG A 28 -4.97 5.69 -5.88
CA ARG A 28 -5.30 5.15 -4.55
C ARG A 28 -4.61 3.83 -4.21
N TYR A 29 -4.20 3.06 -5.21
CA TYR A 29 -3.55 1.75 -5.09
C TYR A 29 -2.04 1.80 -5.38
N ARG A 30 -1.45 2.97 -5.56
CA ARG A 30 -0.02 3.12 -5.84
C ARG A 30 0.80 3.16 -4.56
N TRP A 31 1.71 2.22 -4.44
CA TRP A 31 2.67 2.14 -3.34
C TRP A 31 4.09 2.11 -3.88
N ARG A 32 5.06 2.41 -3.02
CA ARG A 32 6.49 2.16 -3.27
C ARG A 32 7.04 1.33 -2.13
N LEU A 33 7.99 0.47 -2.45
CA LEU A 33 8.78 -0.23 -1.44
C LEU A 33 10.05 0.58 -1.21
N GLU A 34 10.27 0.99 0.02
CA GLU A 34 11.50 1.62 0.44
C GLU A 34 12.32 0.62 1.26
N THR A 35 13.58 0.45 0.85
CA THR A 35 14.51 -0.42 1.57
C THR A 35 15.18 0.38 2.66
N ILE A 36 14.96 -0.02 3.92
CA ILE A 36 15.67 0.53 5.07
C ILE A 36 17.05 -0.11 5.12
N ARG A 37 18.08 0.74 5.20
CA ARG A 37 19.48 0.31 5.30
C ARG A 37 20.01 0.55 6.70
N ALA A 38 20.92 -0.30 7.15
CA ALA A 38 21.63 -0.09 8.40
C ALA A 38 22.44 1.23 8.35
N PRO A 39 22.55 1.96 9.48
CA PRO A 39 23.44 3.11 9.56
C PRO A 39 24.86 2.72 9.14
N TYR A 40 25.44 3.50 8.22
CA TYR A 40 26.81 3.32 7.72
C TYR A 40 27.07 1.98 7.00
N SER A 41 26.03 1.27 6.55
CA SER A 41 26.17 0.01 5.82
C SER A 41 25.22 -0.06 4.63
N PRO A 42 25.64 -0.64 3.49
CA PRO A 42 24.75 -0.89 2.35
C PRO A 42 23.77 -2.04 2.60
N VAL A 43 23.88 -2.76 3.73
CA VAL A 43 23.04 -3.91 4.05
C VAL A 43 21.60 -3.45 4.32
N ALA A 44 20.66 -4.02 3.56
CA ALA A 44 19.23 -3.87 3.79
C ALA A 44 18.86 -4.57 5.10
N VAL A 45 18.23 -3.82 6.01
CA VAL A 45 17.74 -4.35 7.29
C VAL A 45 16.24 -4.61 7.25
N ASP A 46 15.50 -3.85 6.45
CA ASP A 46 14.06 -4.01 6.31
C ASP A 46 13.54 -3.40 4.99
N VAL A 47 12.29 -3.67 4.65
CA VAL A 47 11.57 -3.07 3.52
C VAL A 47 10.19 -2.62 3.99
N VAL A 48 9.90 -1.34 3.84
CA VAL A 48 8.60 -0.75 4.21
C VAL A 48 7.83 -0.31 2.97
N ALA A 49 6.52 -0.50 3.02
CA ALA A 49 5.60 -0.02 2.00
C ALA A 49 5.17 1.41 2.33
N MET A 50 5.48 2.33 1.43
CA MET A 50 5.07 3.71 1.49
C MET A 50 3.97 4.01 0.49
N ARG A 51 2.93 4.72 0.94
CA ARG A 51 1.91 5.24 0.04
C ARG A 51 2.42 6.49 -0.64
N ILE A 52 2.31 6.54 -1.96
CA ILE A 52 2.73 7.72 -2.71
C ILE A 52 1.76 8.85 -2.37
N ARG A 53 2.25 9.88 -1.68
CA ARG A 53 1.50 11.09 -1.30
C ARG A 53 2.31 12.32 -1.71
N GLY A 54 1.64 13.34 -2.25
CA GLY A 54 2.24 14.62 -2.59
C GLY A 54 2.74 14.73 -4.04
N ILE A 55 3.78 13.96 -4.40
CA ILE A 55 4.35 14.00 -5.76
C ILE A 55 3.74 12.88 -6.59
N GLU A 56 2.97 13.27 -7.60
CA GLU A 56 2.42 12.32 -8.57
C GLU A 56 3.58 11.67 -9.35
N PRO A 57 3.66 10.34 -9.36
CA PRO A 57 4.71 9.63 -10.10
C PRO A 57 4.52 9.83 -11.60
N LEU A 58 5.62 9.82 -12.36
CA LEU A 58 5.54 9.88 -13.81
C LEU A 58 4.76 8.66 -14.34
N PRO A 59 4.08 8.75 -15.50
CA PRO A 59 3.29 7.64 -16.05
C PRO A 59 4.04 6.31 -16.16
N SER A 60 5.35 6.36 -16.38
CA SER A 60 6.23 5.19 -16.51
C SER A 60 6.96 4.80 -15.21
N ASP A 61 6.79 5.57 -14.13
CA ASP A 61 7.45 5.26 -12.86
C ASP A 61 6.92 3.93 -12.30
N PRO A 62 7.80 3.08 -11.75
CA PRO A 62 7.39 1.83 -11.13
C PRO A 62 6.63 2.12 -9.83
N VAL A 63 5.47 1.48 -9.70
CA VAL A 63 4.64 1.49 -8.51
C VAL A 63 4.20 0.07 -8.18
N ARG A 64 4.05 -0.21 -6.89
CA ARG A 64 3.47 -1.46 -6.38
C ARG A 64 1.96 -1.34 -6.27
N PRO A 65 1.20 -2.14 -7.01
CA PRO A 65 -0.25 -2.22 -6.83
C PRO A 65 -0.58 -2.82 -5.46
N ALA A 66 -1.39 -2.12 -4.68
CA ALA A 66 -2.02 -2.67 -3.48
C ALA A 66 -3.37 -3.29 -3.77
N HIS A 67 -3.64 -4.41 -3.11
CA HIS A 67 -4.92 -5.10 -3.17
C HIS A 67 -5.76 -4.79 -1.92
N ARG A 68 -5.13 -4.71 -0.73
CA ARG A 68 -5.79 -4.40 0.54
C ARG A 68 -4.78 -3.90 1.57
N ALA A 69 -5.10 -2.82 2.27
CA ALA A 69 -4.41 -2.43 3.50
C ALA A 69 -5.15 -3.06 4.70
N VAL A 70 -4.41 -3.61 5.65
CA VAL A 70 -4.96 -4.23 6.86
C VAL A 70 -4.40 -3.50 8.07
N CYS A 71 -5.30 -2.97 8.89
CA CYS A 71 -5.00 -2.52 10.24
C CYS A 71 -4.99 -3.74 11.16
N LEU A 72 -4.00 -3.82 12.06
CA LEU A 72 -4.02 -4.83 13.13
C LEU A 72 -4.79 -4.35 14.38
N SER A 73 -5.20 -3.08 14.43
CA SER A 73 -6.01 -2.55 15.53
C SER A 73 -7.46 -3.04 15.41
N PRO A 74 -8.05 -3.65 16.46
CA PRO A 74 -9.42 -4.14 16.44
C PRO A 74 -10.45 -3.04 16.18
N ASP A 75 -10.26 -1.83 16.72
CA ASP A 75 -11.17 -0.71 16.51
C ASP A 75 -11.17 -0.27 15.03
N ALA A 76 -9.98 -0.23 14.42
CA ALA A 76 -9.83 0.13 13.01
C ALA A 76 -10.35 -0.95 12.04
N LEU A 77 -10.41 -2.22 12.48
CA LEU A 77 -11.05 -3.28 11.70
C LEU A 77 -12.56 -3.08 11.64
N GLN A 78 -13.17 -2.69 12.76
CA GLN A 78 -14.61 -2.48 12.84
C GLN A 78 -15.06 -1.24 12.03
N GLU A 79 -14.29 -0.15 12.06
CA GLU A 79 -14.54 1.03 11.22
C GLU A 79 -14.43 0.69 9.72
N ALA A 80 -13.44 -0.11 9.33
CA ALA A 80 -13.25 -0.51 7.94
C ALA A 80 -14.36 -1.46 7.43
N GLU A 81 -14.89 -2.34 8.29
CA GLU A 81 -16.06 -3.17 7.98
C GLU A 81 -17.31 -2.30 7.74
N GLN A 82 -17.51 -1.27 8.57
CA GLN A 82 -18.62 -0.34 8.40
C GLN A 82 -18.50 0.48 7.11
N GLU A 83 -17.31 1.00 6.78
CA GLU A 83 -17.08 1.74 5.55
C GLU A 83 -17.28 0.85 4.31
N ALA A 84 -16.81 -0.40 4.36
CA ALA A 84 -17.03 -1.37 3.29
C ALA A 84 -18.51 -1.77 3.13
N GLU A 85 -19.28 -1.83 4.21
CA GLU A 85 -20.71 -2.08 4.16
C GLU A 85 -21.47 -0.85 3.62
N GLN A 86 -21.02 0.35 3.96
CA GLN A 86 -21.55 1.62 3.46
C GLN A 86 -21.28 1.79 1.96
N GLU A 87 -20.09 1.43 1.49
CA GLU A 87 -19.73 1.44 0.06
C GLU A 87 -20.54 0.39 -0.72
N ARG A 88 -20.79 -0.79 -0.13
CA ARG A 88 -21.65 -1.83 -0.72
C ARG A 88 -23.13 -1.45 -0.75
N ALA A 89 -23.58 -0.63 0.21
CA ALA A 89 -24.93 -0.09 0.25
C ALA A 89 -25.10 1.16 -0.65
N ALA A 90 -24.00 1.82 -1.04
CA ALA A 90 -23.98 3.01 -1.87
C ALA A 90 -23.92 2.72 -3.39
N ASP A 91 -23.79 1.45 -3.77
CA ASP A 91 -23.94 0.96 -5.15
C ASP A 91 -25.27 0.19 -5.28
N PRO A 92 -26.43 0.89 -5.38
CA PRO A 92 -27.63 0.24 -5.86
C PRO A 92 -27.53 0.15 -7.39
N GLU A 93 -27.58 -1.06 -7.94
CA GLU A 93 -27.99 -1.24 -9.34
C GLU A 93 -29.35 -0.56 -9.63
#